data_AF-A0A4Y2UBN1-F1
#
_entry.id   AF-A0A4Y2UBN1-F1
#
_cell.length_a   1.000
_cell.length_b   1.000
_cell.length_c   1.000
_cell.angle_alpha   90.00
_cell.angle_beta   90.00
_cell.angle_gamma   90.00
#
_symmetry.space_group_name_H-M   'P 1'
#
loop_
_entity.id
_entity.type
_entity.pdbx_description
1 polymer ?
#
loop_
_entity_poly.entity_id
_entity_poly.type
_entity_poly.pdbx_seq_one_letter_code
_entity_poly.pdbx_strand_id
1 'polypeptide(L)'
;MNLVIKIINSILAKALYHRQFKDFLEEIDSHFSDLLLQNKVRWLSRGNVLQRFALCLSEIKTFLNEKSIDDPELEEDKLLQKFNFMVDTTMKLNELNLKLHGKGNPAYVLLEEVICFEKNYFFLLKTWRAVN
;
A
#
# COMPACT_ATOMS: atom_id res chain seq x y z
N MET A 1 4.76 -5.88 -5.62
CA MET A 1 3.34 -6.27 -5.73
C MET A 1 3.08 -7.76 -5.56
N ASN A 2 3.82 -8.65 -6.22
CA ASN A 2 3.52 -10.10 -6.16
C ASN A 2 3.57 -10.65 -4.72
N LEU A 3 4.57 -10.23 -3.93
CA LEU A 3 4.68 -10.58 -2.50
C LEU A 3 3.44 -10.15 -1.70
N VAL A 4 3.05 -8.87 -1.81
CA VAL A 4 1.84 -8.32 -1.15
C VAL A 4 0.59 -9.12 -1.53
N ILE A 5 0.42 -9.45 -2.81
CA ILE A 5 -0.73 -10.26 -3.29
C ILE A 5 -0.67 -11.67 -2.71
N LYS A 6 0.52 -12.30 -2.71
CA LYS A 6 0.74 -13.64 -2.14
C LYS A 6 0.35 -13.68 -0.66
N ILE A 7 0.78 -12.71 0.13
CA ILE A 7 0.49 -12.63 1.56
C ILE A 7 -0.99 -12.33 1.82
N ILE A 8 -1.57 -11.35 1.11
CA ILE A 8 -3.00 -11.06 1.23
C ILE A 8 -3.81 -12.32 0.90
N ASN A 9 -3.45 -13.04 -0.17
CA ASN A 9 -4.14 -14.27 -0.53
C ASN A 9 -3.92 -15.40 0.49
N SER A 10 -2.76 -15.51 1.14
CA SER A 10 -2.53 -16.56 2.15
C SER A 10 -3.42 -16.38 3.38
N ILE A 11 -3.71 -15.13 3.75
CA ILE A 11 -4.63 -14.77 4.84
C ILE A 11 -6.09 -14.91 4.38
N LEU A 12 -6.44 -14.34 3.23
CA LEU A 12 -7.84 -14.22 2.79
C LEU A 12 -8.40 -15.46 2.09
N ALA A 13 -7.57 -16.34 1.52
CA ALA A 13 -8.06 -17.55 0.84
C ALA A 13 -8.64 -18.60 1.79
N LYS A 14 -8.26 -18.55 3.08
CA LYS A 14 -8.77 -19.46 4.12
C LYS A 14 -9.78 -18.71 4.97
N ALA A 15 -11.06 -19.11 4.90
CA ALA A 15 -12.14 -18.45 5.62
C ALA A 15 -11.88 -18.32 7.14
N LEU A 16 -11.27 -19.34 7.75
CA LEU A 16 -10.87 -19.31 9.16
C LEU A 16 -9.81 -18.24 9.43
N TYR A 17 -8.78 -18.16 8.59
CA TYR A 17 -7.69 -17.19 8.79
C TYR A 17 -8.19 -15.77 8.55
N HIS A 18 -9.05 -15.57 7.56
CA HIS A 18 -9.66 -14.28 7.32
C HIS A 18 -10.47 -13.82 8.54
N ARG A 19 -11.34 -14.67 9.08
CA ARG A 19 -12.11 -14.35 10.30
C ARG A 19 -11.17 -14.03 11.47
N GLN A 20 -10.20 -14.91 11.76
CA GLN A 20 -9.26 -14.70 12.86
C GLN A 20 -8.44 -13.42 12.70
N PHE A 21 -8.06 -13.06 11.48
CA PHE A 21 -7.34 -11.82 11.22
C PHE A 21 -8.23 -10.60 11.47
N LYS A 22 -9.50 -10.64 11.09
CA LYS A 22 -10.45 -9.54 11.38
C LYS A 22 -10.68 -9.38 12.88
N ASP A 23 -10.90 -10.50 13.58
CA ASP A 23 -11.08 -10.50 15.03
C ASP A 23 -9.83 -9.91 15.73
N PHE A 24 -8.63 -10.28 15.27
CA PHE A 24 -7.37 -9.72 15.75
C PHE A 24 -7.25 -8.21 15.51
N LEU A 25 -7.57 -7.74 14.30
CA LEU A 25 -7.53 -6.31 13.97
C LEU A 25 -8.51 -5.49 14.84
N GLU A 26 -9.68 -6.07 15.15
CA GLU A 26 -10.69 -5.43 15.99
C GLU A 26 -10.23 -5.38 17.47
N GLU A 27 -9.58 -6.45 17.96
CA GLU A 27 -9.05 -6.51 19.34
C GLU A 27 -7.99 -5.43 19.62
N ILE A 28 -7.15 -5.12 18.64
CA ILE A 28 -6.09 -4.11 18.76
C ILE A 28 -6.52 -2.71 18.31
N ASP A 29 -7.81 -2.50 17.99
CA ASP A 29 -8.36 -1.25 17.45
C ASP A 29 -7.54 -0.72 16.26
N SER A 30 -7.19 -1.61 15.32
CA SER A 30 -6.39 -1.24 14.15
C SER A 30 -7.14 -0.27 13.25
N HIS A 31 -6.39 0.57 12.52
CA HIS A 31 -6.94 1.56 11.60
C HIS A 31 -7.86 0.97 10.53
N PHE A 32 -7.70 -0.32 10.21
CA PHE A 32 -8.57 -1.01 9.27
C PHE A 32 -9.13 -2.29 9.90
N SER A 33 -10.41 -2.56 9.64
CA SER A 33 -11.08 -3.79 10.07
C SER A 33 -10.84 -4.98 9.13
N ASP A 34 -10.16 -4.78 7.99
CA ASP A 34 -9.90 -5.83 6.99
C ASP A 34 -8.89 -5.41 5.91
N LEU A 35 -8.23 -6.39 5.27
CA LEU A 35 -7.39 -6.19 4.10
C LEU A 35 -8.22 -6.00 2.82
N LEU A 36 -7.59 -5.42 1.79
CA LEU A 36 -8.20 -5.28 0.46
C LEU A 36 -7.74 -6.39 -0.47
N LEU A 37 -8.69 -7.08 -1.11
CA LEU A 37 -8.40 -7.91 -2.28
C LEU A 37 -8.19 -7.03 -3.51
N GLN A 38 -7.21 -7.41 -4.34
CA GLN A 38 -7.03 -6.75 -5.64
C GLN A 38 -8.25 -6.98 -6.53
N ASN A 39 -8.97 -5.90 -6.82
CA ASN A 39 -9.94 -5.89 -7.92
C ASN A 39 -9.24 -5.44 -9.21
N LYS A 40 -9.33 -6.24 -10.27
CA LYS A 40 -8.68 -6.00 -11.59
C LYS A 40 -9.15 -4.72 -12.30
N VAL A 41 -10.26 -4.11 -11.87
CA VAL A 41 -11.03 -3.16 -12.69
C VAL A 41 -10.54 -1.69 -12.59
N ARG A 42 -9.63 -1.33 -11.67
CA ARG A 42 -9.21 0.08 -11.53
C ARG A 42 -7.79 0.19 -10.97
N TRP A 43 -6.89 0.91 -11.63
CA TRP A 43 -5.49 1.02 -11.18
C TRP A 43 -5.33 1.61 -9.76
N LEU A 44 -6.28 2.46 -9.35
CA LEU A 44 -6.41 2.97 -7.98
C LEU A 44 -6.57 1.87 -6.92
N SER A 45 -7.15 0.72 -7.28
CA SER A 45 -7.29 -0.42 -6.37
C SER A 45 -5.93 -0.95 -5.92
N ARG A 46 -4.92 -0.92 -6.79
CA ARG A 46 -3.58 -1.41 -6.47
C ARG A 46 -2.84 -0.50 -5.51
N GLY A 47 -2.95 0.82 -5.69
CA GLY A 47 -2.40 1.81 -4.76
C GLY A 47 -3.04 1.70 -3.38
N ASN A 48 -4.37 1.58 -3.32
CA ASN A 48 -5.08 1.42 -2.05
C ASN A 48 -4.74 0.11 -1.33
N VAL A 49 -4.57 -1.00 -2.08
CA VAL A 49 -4.11 -2.28 -1.52
C VAL A 49 -2.71 -2.15 -0.94
N LEU A 50 -1.79 -1.52 -1.66
CA LEU A 50 -0.43 -1.26 -1.18
C LEU A 50 -0.41 -0.42 0.10
N GLN A 51 -1.15 0.69 0.09
CA GLN A 51 -1.24 1.60 1.23
C GLN A 51 -1.80 0.88 2.45
N ARG A 52 -2.91 0.14 2.29
CA ARG A 52 -3.50 -0.60 3.41
C ARG A 52 -2.57 -1.69 3.92
N PHE A 53 -1.91 -2.42 3.03
CA PHE A 53 -0.93 -3.43 3.42
C PHE A 53 0.23 -2.81 4.20
N ALA A 54 0.74 -1.64 3.78
CA ALA A 54 1.81 -0.93 4.48
C ALA A 54 1.38 -0.51 5.89
N LEU A 55 0.17 0.03 6.03
CA LEU A 55 -0.36 0.50 7.30
C LEU A 55 -0.67 -0.64 8.28
N CYS A 56 -1.01 -1.83 7.77
CA CYS A 56 -1.23 -3.04 8.56
C CYS A 56 0.00 -3.96 8.62
N LEU A 57 1.19 -3.50 8.21
CA LEU A 57 2.34 -4.39 8.03
C LEU A 57 2.75 -5.07 9.34
N SER A 58 2.74 -4.34 10.45
CA SER A 58 3.00 -4.87 11.80
C SER A 58 2.01 -5.96 12.19
N GLU A 59 0.72 -5.70 11.99
CA GLU A 59 -0.38 -6.60 12.28
C GLU A 59 -0.30 -7.87 11.46
N ILE A 60 0.03 -7.73 10.16
CA ILE A 60 0.25 -8.85 9.25
C ILE A 60 1.43 -9.70 9.72
N LYS A 61 2.56 -9.08 10.09
CA LYS A 61 3.73 -9.82 10.59
C LYS A 61 3.39 -10.61 11.86
N THR A 62 2.73 -9.98 12.82
CA THR A 62 2.30 -10.64 14.07
C THR A 62 1.41 -11.84 13.79
N PHE A 63 0.38 -11.65 12.95
CA PHE A 63 -0.55 -12.73 12.61
C PHE A 63 0.13 -13.88 11.87
N LEU A 64 1.02 -13.61 10.92
CA LEU A 64 1.75 -14.65 10.19
C LEU A 64 2.65 -15.47 11.13
N ASN A 65 3.32 -14.79 12.09
CA ASN A 65 4.13 -15.45 13.11
C ASN A 65 3.29 -16.39 13.99
N GLU A 66 2.10 -15.97 14.42
CA GLU A 66 1.18 -16.82 15.19
C GLU A 66 0.72 -18.05 14.42
N LYS A 67 0.60 -17.95 13.08
CA LYS A 67 0.27 -19.08 12.21
C LYS A 67 1.49 -19.91 11.80
N SER A 68 2.67 -19.57 12.30
CA SER A 68 3.95 -20.18 11.90
C SER A 68 4.16 -20.15 10.38
N ILE A 69 3.69 -19.08 9.74
CA ILE A 69 3.92 -18.80 8.32
C ILE A 69 5.10 -17.85 8.23
N ASP A 70 6.26 -18.40 7.93
CA ASP A 70 7.46 -17.60 7.69
C ASP A 70 7.44 -17.03 6.27
N ASP A 71 7.70 -15.73 6.15
CA ASP A 71 7.91 -15.07 4.86
C ASP A 71 9.17 -14.20 4.95
N PRO A 72 10.36 -14.76 4.64
CA PRO A 72 11.64 -14.07 4.80
C PRO A 72 11.73 -12.74 4.05
N GLU A 73 10.94 -12.60 2.97
CA GLU A 73 10.88 -11.35 2.19
C GLU A 73 10.28 -10.18 2.98
N LEU A 74 9.50 -10.45 4.04
CA LEU A 74 8.97 -9.43 4.95
C LEU A 74 9.99 -8.96 6.00
N GLU A 75 11.06 -9.71 6.21
CA GLU A 75 12.15 -9.36 7.14
C GLU A 75 13.38 -8.79 6.43
N GLU A 76 13.42 -8.84 5.09
CA GLU A 76 14.51 -8.26 4.32
C GLU A 76 14.36 -6.73 4.20
N ASP A 77 15.20 -5.99 4.93
CA ASP A 77 15.21 -4.51 4.93
C ASP A 77 15.24 -3.89 3.51
N LYS A 78 16.02 -4.47 2.60
CA LYS A 78 16.12 -3.97 1.21
C LYS A 78 14.80 -4.12 0.45
N LEU A 79 14.06 -5.20 0.69
CA LEU A 79 12.73 -5.38 0.09
C LEU A 79 11.71 -4.44 0.72
N LEU A 80 11.77 -4.23 2.04
CA LEU A 80 10.92 -3.26 2.73
C LEU A 80 11.16 -1.83 2.25
N GLN A 81 12.41 -1.43 2.03
CA GLN A 81 12.73 -0.10 1.49
C GLN A 81 12.17 0.10 0.07
N LYS A 82 12.33 -0.89 -0.82
CA LYS A 82 11.70 -0.86 -2.15
C LYS A 82 10.18 -0.84 -2.06
N PHE A 83 9.62 -1.58 -1.12
CA PHE A 83 8.18 -1.61 -0.86
C PHE A 83 7.65 -0.23 -0.43
N ASN A 84 8.28 0.40 0.57
CA ASN A 84 7.89 1.72 1.05
C ASN A 84 7.98 2.77 -0.07
N PHE A 85 9.05 2.73 -0.88
CA PHE A 85 9.16 3.62 -2.05
C PHE A 85 8.01 3.45 -3.05
N MET A 86 7.58 2.20 -3.31
CA MET A 86 6.41 1.92 -4.16
C MET A 86 5.12 2.47 -3.54
N VAL A 87 4.93 2.31 -2.22
CA VAL A 87 3.76 2.84 -1.51
C VAL A 87 3.70 4.36 -1.63
N ASP A 88 4.78 5.05 -1.31
CA ASP A 88 4.86 6.52 -1.39
C ASP A 88 4.58 7.04 -2.80
N THR A 89 5.20 6.41 -3.81
CA THR A 89 5.01 6.79 -5.22
C THR A 89 3.56 6.57 -5.65
N THR A 90 2.96 5.43 -5.29
CA THR A 90 1.57 5.12 -5.67
C THR A 90 0.55 5.99 -4.94
N MET A 91 0.82 6.39 -3.70
CA MET A 91 0.02 7.38 -2.97
C MET A 91 0.05 8.73 -3.67
N LYS A 92 1.22 9.24 -4.06
CA LYS A 92 1.33 10.51 -4.80
C LYS A 92 0.64 10.49 -6.16
N LEU A 93 0.71 9.36 -6.87
CA LEU A 93 -0.04 9.18 -8.11
C LEU A 93 -1.55 9.19 -7.87
N ASN A 94 -2.02 8.58 -6.78
CA ASN A 94 -3.44 8.59 -6.42
C ASN A 94 -3.91 10.01 -6.07
N GLU A 95 -3.15 10.75 -5.27
CA GLU A 95 -3.41 12.17 -4.95
C GLU A 95 -3.54 13.00 -6.24
N LEU A 96 -2.56 12.93 -7.14
CA LEU A 96 -2.60 13.64 -8.42
C LEU A 96 -3.85 13.25 -9.22
N ASN A 97 -4.14 11.96 -9.33
CA ASN A 97 -5.26 11.48 -10.11
C ASN A 97 -6.62 11.95 -9.56
N LEU A 98 -6.78 12.01 -8.24
CA LEU A 98 -8.01 12.55 -7.63
C LEU A 98 -8.18 14.03 -7.96
N LYS A 99 -7.09 14.80 -7.92
CA LYS A 99 -7.11 16.23 -8.26
C LYS A 99 -7.41 16.46 -9.75
N LEU A 100 -6.85 15.64 -10.63
CA LEU A 100 -7.11 15.72 -12.07
C LEU A 100 -8.53 15.33 -12.47
N HIS A 101 -9.17 14.41 -11.73
CA HIS A 101 -10.56 14.02 -11.95
C HIS A 101 -11.59 15.02 -11.41
N GLY A 102 -11.17 16.07 -10.69
CA GLY A 102 -12.05 17.14 -10.22
C GLY A 102 -12.72 17.86 -11.39
N LYS A 103 -14.06 17.80 -11.46
CA LYS A 103 -14.83 18.53 -12.49
C LYS A 103 -14.75 20.04 -12.23
N GLY A 104 -14.61 20.82 -13.30
CA GLY A 104 -14.66 22.29 -13.23
C GLY A 104 -13.32 22.98 -12.99
N ASN A 105 -12.22 22.23 -12.92
CA ASN A 105 -10.89 22.83 -12.81
C ASN A 105 -10.43 23.41 -14.17
N PRO A 106 -9.98 24.68 -14.23
CA PRO A 106 -9.40 25.23 -15.44
C PRO A 106 -8.05 24.56 -15.75
N ALA A 107 -7.66 24.54 -17.03
CA ALA A 107 -6.49 23.80 -17.50
C ALA A 107 -5.17 24.19 -16.78
N TYR A 108 -5.01 25.45 -16.39
CA TYR A 108 -3.81 25.90 -15.69
C TYR A 108 -3.67 25.28 -14.28
N VAL A 109 -4.79 25.05 -13.57
CA VAL A 109 -4.78 24.37 -12.25
C VAL A 109 -4.34 22.91 -12.42
N LEU A 110 -4.83 22.23 -13.46
CA LEU A 110 -4.42 20.86 -13.75
C LEU A 110 -2.92 20.78 -14.07
N LEU A 111 -2.39 21.77 -14.82
CA LEU A 111 -0.97 21.87 -15.11
C LEU A 111 -0.13 22.10 -13.85
N GLU A 112 -0.57 22.99 -12.96
CA GLU A 112 0.10 23.24 -11.68
C GLU A 112 0.18 21.97 -10.83
N GLU A 113 -0.88 21.16 -10.80
CA GLU A 113 -0.90 19.89 -10.08
C GLU A 113 0.08 18.86 -10.64
N VAL A 114 0.20 18.77 -11.97
CA VAL A 114 1.20 17.91 -12.62
C VAL A 114 2.62 18.38 -12.32
N ILE A 115 2.88 19.69 -12.37
CA ILE A 115 4.20 20.26 -12.04
C ILE A 115 4.54 20.02 -10.56
N CYS A 116 3.56 20.17 -9.66
CA CYS A 116 3.73 19.87 -8.24
C CYS A 116 4.10 18.40 -8.02
N PHE A 117 3.39 17.48 -8.69
CA PHE A 117 3.71 16.06 -8.66
C PHE A 117 5.12 15.76 -9.16
N GLU A 118 5.56 16.36 -10.27
CA GLU A 118 6.91 16.16 -10.81
C GLU A 118 8.00 16.55 -9.81
N LYS A 119 7.85 17.72 -9.15
CA LYS A 119 8.78 18.18 -8.12
C LYS A 119 8.84 17.21 -6.93
N ASN A 120 7.69 16.77 -6.45
CA ASN A 120 7.60 15.83 -5.33
C ASN A 120 8.19 14.47 -5.69
N TYR A 121 7.91 13.96 -6.89
CA TYR A 121 8.47 12.70 -7.38
C TYR A 121 9.99 12.78 -7.50
N PHE A 122 10.51 13.87 -8.04
CA PHE A 122 11.96 14.08 -8.15
C PHE A 122 12.63 14.14 -6.78
N PHE A 123 11.99 14.76 -5.79
CA PHE A 123 12.45 14.76 -4.41
C PHE A 123 12.50 13.34 -3.82
N LEU A 124 11.40 12.58 -3.93
CA LEU A 124 11.32 11.18 -3.47
C LEU A 124 12.38 10.29 -4.12
N LEU A 125 12.62 10.46 -5.42
CA LEU A 125 13.62 9.69 -6.15
C LEU A 125 15.05 10.01 -5.66
N LYS A 126 15.34 11.28 -5.39
CA LYS A 126 16.64 11.71 -4.85
C LYS A 126 16.88 11.15 -3.46
N THR A 127 15.89 11.23 -2.57
CA THR A 127 16.01 10.71 -1.20
C THR A 127 16.17 9.19 -1.22
N TRP A 128 15.43 8.48 -2.07
CA TRP A 128 15.56 7.03 -2.21
C TRP A 128 16.97 6.62 -2.67
N ARG A 129 17.53 7.29 -3.68
CA ARG A 129 18.91 7.07 -4.17
C ARG A 129 20.01 7.43 -3.17
N ALA A 130 19.73 8.25 -2.17
CA ALA A 130 20.71 8.63 -1.15
C ALA A 130 20.81 7.57 -0.03
N VAL A 131 19.77 6.75 0.14
CA VAL A 131 19.65 5.78 1.24
C VAL A 131 19.76 4.33 0.75
N ASN A 132 19.75 4.10 -0.56
CA ASN A 132 19.93 2.79 -1.22
C ASN A 132 21.13 2.80 -2.16
#